data_AF-A0A0Q9XFY9-F1
#
_entry.id   AF-A0A0Q9XFY9-F1
#
_cell.length_a   1.000
_cell.length_b   1.000
_cell.length_c   1.000
_cell.angle_alpha   90.00
_cell.angle_beta   90.00
_cell.angle_gamma   90.00
#
_symmetry.space_group_name_H-M   'P 1'
#
loop_
_entity.id
_entity.type
_entity.pdbx_description
1 polymer ?
#
loop_
_entity_poly.entity_id
_entity_poly.type
_entity_poly.pdbx_seq_one_letter_code
_entity_poly.pdbx_strand_id
1 'polypeptide(L)'
;MSWNWIILIFFHGTLAAKSKKLITRSNLYLIYEKYILAKMDAVIGNQFGHYENNTEYSDFYRELIVVRQSEKPISEKESEINKFERYNKRRLDLEEQMESRVSYINNEMLSVPRGHHCMKFYLHQKVALETAYTKKNEYKQYVVHKNKNRCPFKYNSSDNNEEIYSYNKKKFIIEQIDAQMRSEIGHYKNNREYYEYFSDLIIEKETGLSISRQVYAIKKFQKYNRQRLDLEEQMEDRVSDIKFEIESLPKTHKCMRFYLKQVLILERSYTKKNVAKEEVLKENSIPCPFLSNSNNQDQNSENNHNATATLRRFRL
;
A
#
# COMPACT_ATOMS: atom_id res chain seq x y z
N MET A 1 15.47 -3.78 -65.65
CA MET A 1 15.77 -3.91 -64.20
C MET A 1 16.04 -5.37 -63.90
N SER A 2 17.25 -5.73 -63.45
CA SER A 2 17.58 -7.14 -63.25
C SER A 2 16.91 -7.68 -61.99
N TRP A 3 16.38 -8.91 -62.08
CA TRP A 3 15.71 -9.61 -60.98
C TRP A 3 16.56 -9.69 -59.70
N ASN A 4 17.90 -9.65 -59.82
CA ASN A 4 18.81 -9.64 -58.69
C ASN A 4 18.66 -8.41 -57.76
N TRP A 5 18.25 -7.26 -58.30
CA TRP A 5 18.06 -6.06 -57.48
C TRP A 5 16.80 -6.15 -56.60
N ILE A 6 15.74 -6.76 -57.10
CA ILE A 6 14.49 -6.95 -56.35
C ILE A 6 14.71 -7.93 -55.19
N ILE A 7 15.46 -9.01 -55.43
CA ILE A 7 15.80 -10.01 -54.40
C ILE A 7 16.66 -9.39 -53.28
N LEU A 8 17.64 -8.56 -53.63
CA LEU A 8 18.48 -7.83 -52.66
C LEU A 8 17.68 -6.87 -51.77
N ILE A 9 16.71 -6.14 -52.35
CA ILE A 9 15.85 -5.24 -51.60
C ILE A 9 14.96 -6.02 -50.62
N PHE A 10 14.37 -7.15 -51.03
CA PHE A 10 13.58 -8.00 -50.14
C PHE A 10 14.41 -8.63 -49.01
N PHE A 11 15.64 -9.08 -49.29
CA PHE A 11 16.54 -9.60 -48.27
C PHE A 11 16.96 -8.53 -47.26
N HIS A 12 17.31 -7.33 -47.71
CA HIS A 12 17.66 -6.22 -46.81
C HIS A 12 16.46 -5.73 -45.99
N GLY A 13 15.27 -5.65 -46.60
CA GLY A 13 14.03 -5.29 -45.90
C GLY A 13 13.66 -6.30 -44.80
N THR A 14 13.76 -7.60 -45.08
CA THR A 14 13.47 -8.65 -44.10
C THR A 14 14.52 -8.74 -42.98
N LEU A 15 15.81 -8.53 -43.28
CA LEU A 15 16.86 -8.42 -42.26
C LEU A 15 16.65 -7.20 -41.35
N ALA A 16 16.33 -6.03 -41.93
CA ALA A 16 16.10 -4.80 -41.17
C ALA A 16 14.85 -4.92 -40.26
N ALA A 17 13.78 -5.56 -40.74
CA ALA A 17 12.59 -5.82 -39.92
C ALA A 17 12.88 -6.80 -38.76
N LYS A 18 13.66 -7.86 -39.00
CA LYS A 18 14.10 -8.80 -37.94
C LYS A 18 15.01 -8.13 -36.91
N SER A 19 15.96 -7.28 -37.33
CA SER A 19 16.85 -6.58 -36.40
C SER A 19 16.08 -5.57 -35.53
N LYS A 20 15.17 -4.77 -36.11
CA LYS A 20 14.29 -3.86 -35.35
C LYS A 20 13.45 -4.60 -34.31
N LYS A 21 12.90 -5.77 -34.67
CA LYS A 21 12.12 -6.61 -33.74
C LYS A 21 12.98 -7.15 -32.58
N LEU A 22 14.23 -7.51 -32.83
CA LEU A 22 15.18 -7.95 -31.79
C LEU A 22 15.58 -6.80 -30.86
N ILE A 23 15.88 -5.62 -31.40
CA ILE A 23 16.21 -4.41 -30.61
C ILE A 23 15.03 -4.00 -29.72
N THR A 24 13.80 -4.06 -30.25
CA THR A 24 12.60 -3.72 -29.46
C THR A 24 12.40 -4.71 -28.31
N ARG A 25 12.66 -6.01 -28.52
CA ARG A 25 12.58 -7.02 -27.46
C ARG A 25 13.67 -6.85 -26.41
N SER A 26 14.90 -6.52 -26.79
CA SER A 26 15.97 -6.30 -25.80
C SER A 26 15.71 -5.06 -24.96
N ASN A 27 15.20 -3.98 -25.56
CA ASN A 27 14.82 -2.77 -24.82
C ASN A 27 13.69 -3.04 -23.82
N LEU A 28 12.66 -3.80 -24.21
CA LEU A 28 11.57 -4.16 -23.32
C LEU A 28 12.04 -5.03 -22.14
N TYR A 29 12.96 -5.98 -22.41
CA TYR A 29 13.59 -6.81 -21.39
C TYR A 29 14.40 -5.98 -20.40
N LEU A 30 15.18 -5.00 -20.87
CA LEU A 30 15.97 -4.11 -20.02
C LEU A 30 15.10 -3.23 -19.11
N ILE A 31 13.96 -2.73 -19.62
CA ILE A 31 12.99 -1.97 -18.81
C ILE A 31 12.37 -2.86 -17.73
N TYR A 32 11.99 -4.09 -18.11
CA TYR A 32 11.42 -5.06 -17.17
C TYR A 32 12.39 -5.46 -16.07
N GLU A 33 13.64 -5.74 -16.43
CA GLU A 33 14.73 -6.02 -15.49
C GLU A 33 14.89 -4.89 -14.48
N LYS A 34 14.98 -3.66 -14.97
CA LYS A 34 15.05 -2.45 -14.15
C LYS A 34 13.87 -2.37 -13.16
N TYR A 35 12.64 -2.58 -13.62
CA TYR A 35 11.44 -2.55 -12.78
C TYR A 35 11.49 -3.60 -11.67
N ILE A 36 11.84 -4.84 -12.00
CA ILE A 36 11.93 -5.92 -11.01
C ILE A 36 13.00 -5.62 -9.95
N LEU A 37 14.15 -5.06 -10.33
CA LEU A 37 15.20 -4.68 -9.39
C LEU A 37 14.76 -3.55 -8.45
N ALA A 38 14.06 -2.53 -8.96
CA ALA A 38 13.51 -1.45 -8.15
C ALA A 38 12.43 -1.96 -7.18
N LYS A 39 11.53 -2.84 -7.64
CA LYS A 39 10.54 -3.48 -6.77
C LYS A 39 11.21 -4.26 -5.65
N MET A 40 12.29 -4.99 -5.96
CA MET A 40 13.10 -5.66 -4.95
C MET A 40 13.67 -4.67 -3.92
N ASP A 41 14.25 -3.57 -4.38
CA ASP A 41 14.86 -2.56 -3.51
C ASP A 41 13.82 -1.90 -2.60
N ALA A 42 12.61 -1.63 -3.11
CA ALA A 42 11.50 -1.12 -2.32
C ALA A 42 11.06 -2.10 -1.22
N VAL A 43 10.90 -3.39 -1.56
CA VAL A 43 10.53 -4.43 -0.59
C VAL A 43 11.62 -4.62 0.47
N ILE A 44 12.89 -4.53 0.10
CA ILE A 44 14.02 -4.60 1.03
C ILE A 44 14.04 -3.38 1.96
N GLY A 45 13.77 -2.19 1.43
CA GLY A 45 13.73 -0.95 2.20
C GLY A 45 12.55 -0.83 3.17
N ASN A 46 11.49 -1.62 2.96
CA ASN A 46 10.26 -1.50 3.72
C ASN A 46 10.17 -2.53 4.87
N GLN A 47 10.49 -2.08 6.08
CA GLN A 47 10.51 -2.90 7.30
C GLN A 47 9.40 -2.51 8.29
N PHE A 48 8.17 -2.92 8.00
CA PHE A 48 7.01 -2.64 8.88
C PHE A 48 6.76 -3.72 9.95
N GLY A 49 6.05 -3.36 11.01
CA GLY A 49 5.59 -4.29 12.06
C GLY A 49 6.71 -4.87 12.94
N HIS A 50 6.44 -6.01 13.57
CA HIS A 50 7.37 -6.66 14.51
C HIS A 50 8.34 -7.63 13.83
N TYR A 51 9.26 -7.08 13.03
CA TYR A 51 10.24 -7.87 12.27
C TYR A 51 11.54 -8.17 13.05
N GLU A 52 11.92 -7.32 14.00
CA GLU A 52 13.12 -7.52 14.81
C GLU A 52 13.04 -8.84 15.61
N ASN A 53 14.13 -9.60 15.62
CA ASN A 53 14.23 -10.92 16.27
C ASN A 53 13.26 -12.00 15.75
N ASN A 54 12.62 -11.78 14.58
CA ASN A 54 11.83 -12.80 13.92
C ASN A 54 12.70 -13.62 12.95
N THR A 55 13.03 -14.85 13.34
CA THR A 55 13.91 -15.72 12.55
C THR A 55 13.35 -16.06 11.17
N GLU A 56 12.04 -16.27 11.05
CA GLU A 56 11.39 -16.53 9.76
C GLU A 56 11.46 -15.29 8.85
N TYR A 57 11.23 -14.09 9.40
CA TYR A 57 11.42 -12.85 8.64
C TYR A 57 12.85 -12.72 8.15
N SER A 58 13.83 -12.92 9.03
CA SER A 58 15.26 -12.86 8.69
C SER A 58 15.63 -13.87 7.59
N ASP A 59 15.03 -15.06 7.58
CA ASP A 59 15.28 -16.06 6.54
C ASP A 59 14.74 -15.61 5.18
N PHE A 60 13.48 -15.18 5.10
CA PHE A 60 12.88 -14.65 3.87
C PHE A 60 13.61 -13.39 3.37
N TYR A 61 13.97 -12.49 4.28
CA TYR A 61 14.69 -11.26 3.97
C TYR A 61 16.11 -11.54 3.45
N ARG A 62 16.83 -12.47 4.08
CA ARG A 62 18.16 -12.91 3.61
C ARG A 62 18.09 -13.53 2.22
N GLU A 63 17.10 -14.38 1.97
CA GLU A 63 16.92 -14.99 0.65
C GLU A 63 16.66 -13.93 -0.43
N LEU A 64 15.82 -12.94 -0.12
CA LEU A 64 15.56 -11.80 -1.00
C LEU A 64 16.85 -11.02 -1.32
N ILE A 65 17.68 -10.72 -0.32
CA ILE A 65 18.98 -10.04 -0.52
C ILE A 65 19.93 -10.89 -1.38
N VAL A 66 20.05 -12.18 -1.09
CA VAL A 66 20.92 -13.10 -1.84
C VAL A 66 20.49 -13.15 -3.31
N VAL A 67 19.19 -13.32 -3.58
CA VAL A 67 18.65 -13.33 -4.93
C VAL A 67 18.87 -11.97 -5.63
N ARG A 68 18.72 -10.86 -4.89
CA ARG A 68 18.94 -9.50 -5.42
C ARG A 68 20.36 -9.30 -5.92
N GLN A 69 21.35 -9.77 -5.17
CA GLN A 69 22.78 -9.65 -5.47
C GLN A 69 23.30 -10.71 -6.46
N SER A 70 22.57 -11.81 -6.64
CA SER A 70 22.96 -12.89 -7.56
C SER A 70 22.73 -12.56 -9.04
N GLU A 71 23.36 -13.34 -9.92
CA GLU A 71 23.14 -13.34 -11.38
C GLU A 71 21.89 -14.16 -11.80
N LYS A 72 20.97 -14.45 -10.88
CA LYS A 72 19.75 -15.19 -11.19
C LYS A 72 18.89 -14.49 -12.25
N PRO A 73 18.17 -15.24 -13.10
CA PRO A 73 17.23 -14.68 -14.06
C PRO A 73 16.19 -13.76 -13.42
N ILE A 74 15.75 -12.74 -14.15
CA ILE A 74 14.75 -11.77 -13.67
C ILE A 74 13.43 -12.42 -13.24
N SER A 75 13.01 -13.49 -13.92
CA SER A 75 11.83 -14.27 -13.51
C SER A 75 11.99 -14.92 -12.13
N GLU A 76 13.20 -15.34 -11.76
CA GLU A 76 13.45 -15.87 -10.41
C GLU A 76 13.45 -14.75 -9.36
N LYS A 77 14.00 -13.58 -9.69
CA LYS A 77 13.97 -12.40 -8.80
C LYS A 77 12.52 -11.97 -8.52
N GLU A 78 11.68 -11.93 -9.55
CA GLU A 78 10.25 -11.64 -9.43
C GLU A 78 9.51 -12.69 -8.59
N SER A 79 9.81 -13.98 -8.81
CA SER A 79 9.24 -15.05 -7.99
C SER A 79 9.60 -14.89 -6.52
N GLU A 80 10.83 -14.49 -6.19
CA GLU A 80 11.26 -14.28 -4.81
C GLU A 80 10.58 -13.06 -4.17
N ILE A 81 10.40 -11.97 -4.91
CA ILE A 81 9.58 -10.82 -4.46
C ILE A 81 8.18 -11.30 -4.09
N ASN A 82 7.49 -11.98 -5.00
CA ASN A 82 6.10 -12.42 -4.80
C ASN A 82 5.96 -13.38 -3.60
N LYS A 83 6.99 -14.21 -3.38
CA LYS A 83 7.08 -15.12 -2.22
C LYS A 83 7.25 -14.33 -0.92
N PHE A 84 8.16 -13.36 -0.87
CA PHE A 84 8.37 -12.49 0.29
C PHE A 84 7.11 -11.66 0.60
N GLU A 85 6.51 -11.01 -0.39
CA GLU A 85 5.31 -10.18 -0.22
C GLU A 85 4.14 -10.99 0.34
N ARG A 86 3.91 -12.21 -0.17
CA ARG A 86 2.87 -13.11 0.36
C ARG A 86 3.11 -13.48 1.81
N TYR A 87 4.35 -13.83 2.15
CA TYR A 87 4.75 -14.10 3.53
C TYR A 87 4.52 -12.87 4.43
N ASN A 88 5.03 -11.70 4.01
CA ASN A 88 5.02 -10.48 4.80
C ASN A 88 3.59 -9.96 5.01
N LYS A 89 2.75 -10.02 3.99
CA LYS A 89 1.32 -9.69 4.09
C LYS A 89 0.62 -10.56 5.14
N ARG A 90 0.87 -11.87 5.13
CA ARG A 90 0.30 -12.78 6.14
C ARG A 90 0.81 -12.46 7.55
N ARG A 91 2.09 -12.12 7.67
CA ARG A 91 2.69 -11.73 8.95
C ARG A 91 2.00 -10.50 9.53
N LEU A 92 1.88 -9.43 8.74
CA LEU A 92 1.25 -8.18 9.17
C LEU A 92 -0.23 -8.36 9.53
N ASP A 93 -0.99 -9.15 8.75
CA ASP A 93 -2.39 -9.50 9.07
C ASP A 93 -2.52 -10.20 10.43
N LEU A 94 -1.61 -11.13 10.75
CA LEU A 94 -1.60 -11.80 12.04
C LEU A 94 -1.20 -10.86 13.19
N GLU A 95 -0.23 -9.97 12.97
CA GLU A 95 0.15 -8.95 13.95
C GLU A 95 -1.03 -8.03 14.27
N GLU A 96 -1.76 -7.60 13.25
CA GLU A 96 -2.96 -6.76 13.41
C GLU A 96 -4.08 -7.48 14.19
N GLN A 97 -4.32 -8.76 13.91
CA GLN A 97 -5.27 -9.57 14.67
C GLN A 97 -4.88 -9.71 16.15
N MET A 98 -3.57 -9.83 16.43
CA MET A 98 -3.06 -9.87 17.80
C MET A 98 -3.25 -8.52 18.50
N GLU A 99 -2.93 -7.40 17.86
CA GLU A 99 -3.12 -6.05 18.39
C GLU A 99 -4.59 -5.78 18.73
N SER A 100 -5.49 -6.10 17.80
CA SER A 100 -6.93 -5.99 18.00
C SER A 100 -7.40 -6.81 19.20
N ARG A 101 -6.88 -8.05 19.34
CA ARG A 101 -7.22 -8.91 20.46
C ARG A 101 -6.66 -8.42 21.79
N VAL A 102 -5.42 -7.94 21.83
CA VAL A 102 -4.80 -7.33 23.02
C VAL A 102 -5.59 -6.11 23.45
N SER A 103 -6.01 -5.26 22.51
CA SER A 103 -6.89 -4.11 22.79
C SER A 103 -8.22 -4.55 23.41
N TYR A 104 -8.87 -5.58 22.86
CA TYR A 104 -10.06 -6.17 23.46
C TYR A 104 -9.80 -6.69 24.89
N ILE A 105 -8.71 -7.42 25.10
CA ILE A 105 -8.33 -7.95 26.41
C ILE A 105 -8.12 -6.83 27.42
N ASN A 106 -7.39 -5.78 27.05
CA ASN A 106 -7.19 -4.62 27.93
C ASN A 106 -8.53 -4.03 28.38
N ASN A 107 -9.50 -3.89 27.46
CA ASN A 107 -10.85 -3.42 27.78
C ASN A 107 -11.60 -4.35 28.75
N GLU A 108 -11.50 -5.66 28.54
CA GLU A 108 -12.14 -6.65 29.42
C GLU A 108 -11.50 -6.69 30.80
N MET A 109 -10.17 -6.56 30.90
CA MET A 109 -9.46 -6.56 32.18
C MET A 109 -9.83 -5.38 33.07
N LEU A 110 -10.16 -4.21 32.48
CA LEU A 110 -10.76 -3.10 33.22
C LEU A 110 -12.09 -3.48 33.85
N SER A 111 -12.76 -4.45 33.24
CA SER A 111 -14.09 -4.88 33.61
C SER A 111 -14.14 -5.99 34.64
N VAL A 112 -12.98 -6.56 34.99
CA VAL A 112 -12.89 -7.72 35.85
C VAL A 112 -12.45 -7.27 37.24
N PRO A 113 -13.22 -7.61 38.31
CA PRO A 113 -12.82 -7.29 39.67
C PRO A 113 -11.44 -7.86 40.01
N ARG A 114 -10.71 -7.16 40.88
CA ARG A 114 -9.43 -7.67 41.40
C ARG A 114 -9.64 -9.04 42.06
N GLY A 115 -8.78 -10.00 41.71
CA GLY A 115 -8.84 -11.38 42.21
C GLY A 115 -9.78 -12.32 41.45
N HIS A 116 -10.62 -11.82 40.53
CA HIS A 116 -11.51 -12.68 39.75
C HIS A 116 -10.73 -13.54 38.72
N HIS A 117 -11.16 -14.78 38.51
CA HIS A 117 -10.47 -15.75 37.63
C HIS A 117 -10.27 -15.26 36.19
N CYS A 118 -11.16 -14.38 35.69
CA CYS A 118 -10.99 -13.77 34.37
C CYS A 118 -9.76 -12.87 34.25
N MET A 119 -9.27 -12.29 35.35
CA MET A 119 -8.12 -11.39 35.30
C MET A 119 -6.86 -12.19 34.94
N LYS A 120 -6.68 -13.34 35.59
CA LYS A 120 -5.59 -14.28 35.28
C LYS A 120 -5.73 -14.86 33.88
N PHE A 121 -6.95 -15.24 33.49
CA PHE A 121 -7.23 -15.74 32.14
C PHE A 121 -6.82 -14.74 31.06
N TYR A 122 -7.27 -13.49 31.17
CA TYR A 122 -6.97 -12.45 30.20
C TYR A 122 -5.50 -12.02 30.21
N LEU A 123 -4.86 -11.98 31.39
CA LEU A 123 -3.42 -11.74 31.48
C LEU A 123 -2.61 -12.81 30.76
N HIS A 124 -2.97 -14.09 30.91
CA HIS A 124 -2.33 -15.18 30.18
C HIS A 124 -2.51 -15.03 28.66
N GLN A 125 -3.70 -14.64 28.19
CA GLN A 125 -3.93 -14.40 26.76
C GLN A 125 -3.08 -13.25 26.25
N LYS A 126 -3.02 -12.13 26.98
CA LYS A 126 -2.24 -10.94 26.62
C LYS A 126 -0.76 -11.27 26.49
N VAL A 127 -0.16 -11.92 27.50
CA VAL A 127 1.26 -12.32 27.46
C VAL A 127 1.53 -13.27 26.29
N ALA A 128 0.64 -14.23 26.02
CA ALA A 128 0.80 -15.13 24.88
C ALA A 128 0.78 -14.39 23.53
N LEU A 129 -0.08 -13.38 23.37
CA LEU A 129 -0.17 -12.57 22.16
C LEU A 129 1.05 -11.66 21.99
N GLU A 130 1.45 -10.95 23.05
CA GLU A 130 2.59 -10.03 23.02
C GLU A 130 3.92 -10.74 22.79
N THR A 131 4.08 -11.96 23.32
CA THR A 131 5.29 -12.77 23.07
C THR A 131 5.32 -13.44 21.69
N ALA A 132 4.20 -13.44 20.96
CA ALA A 132 4.09 -14.06 19.64
C ALA A 132 4.45 -13.11 18.48
N TYR A 133 4.55 -11.80 18.70
CA TYR A 133 4.84 -10.81 17.65
C TYR A 133 6.12 -11.11 16.86
N THR A 134 7.16 -11.62 17.50
CA THR A 134 8.44 -11.94 16.83
C THR A 134 8.55 -13.41 16.43
N LYS A 135 7.47 -14.18 16.52
CA LYS A 135 7.45 -15.61 16.15
C LYS A 135 7.01 -15.82 14.70
N LYS A 136 7.16 -17.06 14.24
CA LYS A 136 6.74 -17.51 12.90
C LYS A 136 5.23 -17.35 12.69
N ASN A 137 4.80 -17.17 11.46
CA ASN A 137 3.40 -17.00 11.07
C ASN A 137 2.52 -18.17 11.51
N GLU A 138 3.02 -19.41 11.43
CA GLU A 138 2.30 -20.59 11.92
C GLU A 138 2.00 -20.49 13.43
N TYR A 139 3.01 -20.08 14.22
CA TYR A 139 2.84 -19.91 15.65
C TYR A 139 1.93 -18.73 16.00
N LYS A 140 2.07 -17.60 15.29
CA LYS A 140 1.17 -16.45 15.42
C LYS A 140 -0.28 -16.85 15.18
N GLN A 141 -0.54 -17.61 14.11
CA GLN A 141 -1.87 -18.11 13.79
C GLN A 141 -2.43 -19.02 14.90
N TYR A 142 -1.61 -19.92 15.43
CA TYR A 142 -1.98 -20.74 16.59
C TYR A 142 -2.35 -19.88 17.81
N VAL A 143 -1.53 -18.88 18.13
CA VAL A 143 -1.75 -17.98 19.28
C VAL A 143 -3.02 -17.16 19.10
N VAL A 144 -3.26 -16.57 17.93
CA VAL A 144 -4.50 -15.85 17.60
C VAL A 144 -5.71 -16.78 17.79
N HIS A 145 -5.65 -17.99 17.24
CA HIS A 145 -6.75 -18.95 17.34
C HIS A 145 -7.04 -19.37 18.78
N LYS A 146 -5.99 -19.69 19.55
CA LYS A 146 -6.10 -20.15 20.95
C LYS A 146 -6.62 -19.07 21.88
N ASN A 147 -6.30 -17.81 21.60
CA ASN A 147 -6.62 -16.68 22.49
C ASN A 147 -7.82 -15.86 22.01
N LYS A 148 -8.61 -16.35 21.04
CA LYS A 148 -9.80 -15.64 20.52
C LYS A 148 -10.99 -15.62 21.49
N ASN A 149 -11.08 -16.62 22.38
CA ASN A 149 -12.25 -16.83 23.21
C ASN A 149 -12.29 -15.89 24.41
N ARG A 150 -13.49 -15.46 24.79
CA ARG A 150 -13.73 -14.68 26.02
C ARG A 150 -13.51 -15.56 27.26
N CYS A 151 -13.34 -14.90 28.41
CA CYS A 151 -13.28 -15.61 29.68
C CYS A 151 -14.56 -16.45 29.90
N PRO A 152 -14.45 -17.75 30.24
CA PRO A 152 -15.61 -18.61 30.46
C PRO A 152 -16.26 -18.43 31.85
N PHE A 153 -15.57 -17.79 32.80
CA PHE A 153 -16.10 -17.55 34.14
C PHE A 153 -17.10 -16.39 34.10
N LYS A 154 -18.37 -16.68 34.42
CA LYS A 154 -19.39 -15.64 34.60
C LYS A 154 -19.15 -14.93 35.93
N TYR A 155 -18.99 -13.61 35.89
CA TYR A 155 -19.05 -12.78 37.09
C TYR A 155 -20.45 -12.17 37.19
N ASN A 156 -21.20 -12.52 38.23
CA ASN A 156 -22.41 -11.78 38.58
C ASN A 156 -21.95 -10.50 39.27
N SER A 157 -22.10 -9.37 38.58
CA SER A 157 -21.85 -8.05 39.12
C SER A 157 -22.93 -7.71 40.13
N SER A 158 -22.84 -8.25 41.34
CA SER A 158 -23.62 -7.81 42.48
C SER A 158 -22.69 -7.08 43.45
N ASP A 159 -22.90 -5.76 43.45
CA ASP A 159 -22.65 -4.78 44.51
C ASP A 159 -21.22 -4.26 44.78
N ASN A 160 -21.14 -2.92 44.72
CA ASN A 160 -20.13 -1.98 45.25
C ASN A 160 -18.84 -1.68 44.47
N ASN A 161 -18.61 -2.25 43.28
CA ASN A 161 -17.46 -1.90 42.41
C ASN A 161 -17.82 -1.14 41.11
N GLU A 162 -19.09 -0.82 40.91
CA GLU A 162 -19.60 -0.32 39.62
C GLU A 162 -19.12 1.10 39.28
N GLU A 163 -18.95 1.98 40.28
CA GLU A 163 -18.44 3.34 40.06
C GLU A 163 -16.95 3.38 39.69
N ILE A 164 -16.10 2.63 40.40
CA ILE A 164 -14.65 2.56 40.09
C ILE A 164 -14.43 1.87 38.73
N TYR A 165 -15.23 0.85 38.43
CA TYR A 165 -15.29 0.20 37.12
C TYR A 165 -15.65 1.19 36.01
N SER A 166 -16.73 1.95 36.20
CA SER A 166 -17.23 2.93 35.22
C SER A 166 -16.21 4.03 34.96
N TYR A 167 -15.56 4.51 36.03
CA TYR A 167 -14.51 5.52 35.95
C TYR A 167 -13.28 5.04 35.16
N ASN A 168 -12.73 3.86 35.48
CA ASN A 168 -11.55 3.33 34.80
C ASN A 168 -11.82 3.01 33.32
N LYS A 169 -13.01 2.48 33.02
CA LYS A 169 -13.44 2.20 31.65
C LYS A 169 -13.58 3.48 30.83
N LYS A 170 -14.19 4.52 31.41
CA LYS A 170 -14.29 5.84 30.78
C LYS A 170 -12.89 6.42 30.54
N LYS A 171 -11.99 6.39 31.53
CA LYS A 171 -10.62 6.90 31.40
C LYS A 171 -9.86 6.23 30.23
N PHE A 172 -9.88 4.90 30.14
CA PHE A 172 -9.19 4.18 29.06
C PHE A 172 -9.76 4.51 27.67
N ILE A 173 -11.09 4.61 27.55
CA ILE A 173 -11.74 4.99 26.28
C ILE A 173 -11.31 6.40 25.88
N ILE A 174 -11.25 7.34 26.83
CA ILE A 174 -10.76 8.69 26.56
C ILE A 174 -9.29 8.66 26.11
N GLU A 175 -8.43 7.85 26.76
CA GLU A 175 -7.02 7.69 26.34
C GLU A 175 -6.89 7.11 24.91
N GLN A 176 -7.76 6.17 24.53
CA GLN A 176 -7.82 5.65 23.16
C GLN A 176 -8.24 6.73 22.16
N ILE A 177 -9.26 7.53 22.48
CA ILE A 177 -9.66 8.65 21.64
C ILE A 177 -8.52 9.67 21.54
N ASP A 178 -7.86 10.00 22.64
CA ASP A 178 -6.71 10.92 22.67
C ASP A 178 -5.55 10.43 21.81
N ALA A 179 -5.27 9.12 21.82
CA ALA A 179 -4.26 8.53 20.96
C ALA A 179 -4.61 8.69 19.47
N GLN A 180 -5.88 8.48 19.09
CA GLN A 180 -6.34 8.72 17.72
C GLN A 180 -6.28 10.22 17.36
N MET A 181 -6.64 11.10 18.30
CA MET A 181 -6.61 12.56 18.11
C MET A 181 -5.20 13.12 17.93
N ARG A 182 -4.19 12.52 18.57
CA ARG A 182 -2.78 12.89 18.43
C ARG A 182 -2.10 12.24 17.23
N SER A 183 -2.74 11.31 16.54
CA SER A 183 -2.15 10.63 15.40
C SER A 183 -2.05 11.58 14.20
N GLU A 184 -0.83 11.86 13.76
CA GLU A 184 -0.56 12.72 12.59
C GLU A 184 -0.22 11.91 11.33
N ILE A 185 -0.73 10.68 11.22
CA ILE A 185 -0.33 9.75 10.16
C ILE A 185 -1.12 10.03 8.85
N GLY A 186 -0.39 10.09 7.73
CA GLY A 186 -0.93 10.24 6.39
C GLY A 186 -1.45 11.64 6.05
N HIS A 187 -2.16 11.75 4.93
CA HIS A 187 -2.64 13.01 4.35
C HIS A 187 -4.01 13.45 4.88
N TYR A 188 -4.14 13.59 6.20
CA TYR A 188 -5.40 13.94 6.85
C TYR A 188 -5.75 15.45 6.77
N LYS A 189 -4.75 16.33 6.63
CA LYS A 189 -4.96 17.79 6.56
C LYS A 189 -5.80 18.14 5.33
N ASN A 190 -6.85 18.95 5.51
CA ASN A 190 -7.82 19.31 4.47
C ASN A 190 -8.64 18.13 3.89
N ASN A 191 -8.66 16.97 4.54
CA ASN A 191 -9.54 15.87 4.15
C ASN A 191 -10.90 16.01 4.85
N ARG A 192 -11.93 16.41 4.10
CA ARG A 192 -13.28 16.63 4.65
C ARG A 192 -13.88 15.37 5.29
N GLU A 193 -13.74 14.21 4.64
CA GLU A 193 -14.27 12.94 5.17
C GLU A 193 -13.55 12.57 6.47
N TYR A 194 -12.24 12.80 6.56
CA TYR A 194 -11.51 12.64 7.80
C TYR A 194 -12.10 13.49 8.92
N TYR A 195 -12.32 14.79 8.68
CA TYR A 195 -12.92 15.67 9.68
C TYR A 195 -14.34 15.26 10.08
N GLU A 196 -15.14 14.70 9.17
CA GLU A 196 -16.48 14.17 9.49
C GLU A 196 -16.39 13.01 10.50
N TYR A 197 -15.56 11.98 10.24
CA TYR A 197 -15.36 10.86 11.18
C TYR A 197 -14.63 11.28 12.46
N PHE A 198 -13.72 12.26 12.37
CA PHE A 198 -12.99 12.80 13.51
C PHE A 198 -13.88 13.63 14.44
N SER A 199 -14.82 14.39 13.86
CA SER A 199 -15.79 15.17 14.63
C SER A 199 -16.73 14.26 15.42
N ASP A 200 -17.17 13.14 14.85
CA ASP A 200 -17.93 12.11 15.57
C ASP A 200 -17.17 11.62 16.82
N LEU A 201 -15.85 11.39 16.71
CA LEU A 201 -14.99 11.01 17.83
C LEU A 201 -14.92 12.09 18.91
N ILE A 202 -14.74 13.35 18.53
CA ILE A 202 -14.69 14.49 19.46
C ILE A 202 -16.01 14.64 20.20
N ILE A 203 -17.13 14.61 19.48
CA ILE A 203 -18.47 14.76 20.07
C ILE A 203 -18.71 13.66 21.11
N GLU A 204 -18.40 12.41 20.79
CA GLU A 204 -18.59 11.29 21.73
C GLU A 204 -17.62 11.36 22.93
N LYS A 205 -16.41 11.89 22.74
CA LYS A 205 -15.47 12.17 23.83
C LYS A 205 -16.01 13.25 24.77
N GLU A 206 -16.46 14.38 24.24
CA GLU A 206 -16.91 15.55 24.99
C GLU A 206 -18.25 15.32 25.69
N THR A 207 -19.21 14.71 24.99
CA THR A 207 -20.52 14.40 25.60
C THR A 207 -20.35 13.38 26.71
N GLY A 208 -19.54 12.33 26.51
CA GLY A 208 -19.17 11.38 27.58
C GLY A 208 -20.36 10.67 28.24
N LEU A 209 -21.53 10.68 27.58
CA LEU A 209 -22.82 10.22 28.10
C LEU A 209 -23.00 8.70 27.96
N SER A 210 -22.27 8.06 27.04
CA SER A 210 -22.42 6.64 26.75
C SER A 210 -21.12 5.98 26.31
N ILE A 211 -20.63 5.07 27.15
CA ILE A 211 -19.47 4.21 26.87
C ILE A 211 -19.65 3.42 25.58
N SER A 212 -20.87 2.90 25.32
CA SER A 212 -21.13 2.12 24.11
C SER A 212 -21.03 2.96 22.84
N ARG A 213 -21.51 4.22 22.89
CA ARG A 213 -21.37 5.15 21.77
C ARG A 213 -19.91 5.55 21.53
N GLN A 214 -19.13 5.80 22.59
CA GLN A 214 -17.70 6.08 22.48
C GLN A 214 -16.94 4.91 21.84
N VAL A 215 -17.19 3.68 22.28
CA VAL A 215 -16.58 2.48 21.68
C VAL A 215 -16.99 2.32 20.22
N TYR A 216 -18.26 2.58 19.89
CA TYR A 216 -18.73 2.54 18.51
C TYR A 216 -18.04 3.57 17.62
N ALA A 217 -17.91 4.82 18.10
CA ALA A 217 -17.22 5.89 17.39
C ALA A 217 -15.74 5.57 17.15
N ILE A 218 -15.04 5.03 18.14
CA ILE A 218 -13.65 4.54 17.99
C ILE A 218 -13.56 3.50 16.87
N LYS A 219 -14.40 2.46 16.91
CA LYS A 219 -14.38 1.40 15.88
C LYS A 219 -14.71 1.94 14.49
N LYS A 220 -15.72 2.82 14.41
CA LYS A 220 -16.15 3.46 13.16
C LYS A 220 -15.01 4.28 12.55
N PHE A 221 -14.35 5.12 13.35
CA PHE A 221 -13.20 5.92 12.92
C PHE A 221 -12.02 5.04 12.52
N GLN A 222 -11.64 4.05 13.34
CA GLN A 222 -10.52 3.15 13.04
C GLN A 222 -10.72 2.39 11.72
N LYS A 223 -11.93 1.89 11.48
CA LYS A 223 -12.27 1.22 10.21
C LYS A 223 -12.07 2.15 9.02
N TYR A 224 -12.61 3.36 9.10
CA TYR A 224 -12.46 4.38 8.06
C TYR A 224 -10.99 4.75 7.85
N ASN A 225 -10.29 5.10 8.93
CA ASN A 225 -8.93 5.63 8.87
C ASN A 225 -7.94 4.58 8.35
N ARG A 226 -8.18 3.29 8.63
CA ARG A 226 -7.41 2.19 8.05
C ARG A 226 -7.54 2.14 6.53
N GLN A 227 -8.76 2.13 6.01
CA GLN A 227 -8.97 2.13 4.57
C GLN A 227 -8.37 3.38 3.92
N ARG A 228 -8.45 4.53 4.59
CA ARG A 228 -7.83 5.77 4.12
C ARG A 228 -6.31 5.63 3.95
N LEU A 229 -5.63 5.09 4.97
CA LEU A 229 -4.18 4.91 4.99
C LEU A 229 -3.73 3.86 3.96
N ASP A 230 -4.44 2.74 3.85
CA ASP A 230 -4.18 1.68 2.85
C ASP A 230 -4.27 2.22 1.41
N LEU A 231 -5.25 3.09 1.13
CA LEU A 231 -5.37 3.75 -0.17
C LEU A 231 -4.27 4.79 -0.41
N GLU A 232 -3.86 5.54 0.63
CA GLU A 232 -2.73 6.48 0.52
C GLU A 232 -1.41 5.75 0.22
N GLU A 233 -1.15 4.63 0.89
CA GLU A 233 0.01 3.76 0.63
C GLU A 233 0.01 3.24 -0.81
N GLN A 234 -1.10 2.67 -1.30
CA GLN A 234 -1.20 2.19 -2.68
C GLN A 234 -0.98 3.31 -3.72
N MET A 235 -1.41 4.53 -3.41
CA MET A 235 -1.20 5.69 -4.26
C MET A 235 0.28 6.13 -4.26
N GLU A 236 0.95 6.11 -3.10
CA GLU A 236 2.38 6.40 -2.97
C GLU A 236 3.23 5.37 -3.75
N ASP A 237 2.91 4.08 -3.60
CA ASP A 237 3.53 3.00 -4.36
C ASP A 237 3.37 3.23 -5.87
N ARG A 238 2.15 3.53 -6.32
CA ARG A 238 1.92 3.79 -7.75
C ARG A 238 2.66 5.03 -8.25
N VAL A 239 2.74 6.10 -7.46
CA VAL A 239 3.54 7.29 -7.81
C VAL A 239 5.02 6.94 -7.93
N SER A 240 5.53 6.08 -7.04
CA SER A 240 6.90 5.58 -7.08
C SER A 240 7.16 4.78 -8.37
N ASP A 241 6.28 3.84 -8.70
CA ASP A 241 6.33 3.07 -9.95
C ASP A 241 6.34 3.99 -11.18
N ILE A 242 5.48 5.01 -11.20
CA ILE A 242 5.40 5.93 -12.32
C ILE A 242 6.69 6.76 -12.46
N LYS A 243 7.27 7.24 -11.36
CA LYS A 243 8.54 7.99 -11.40
C LYS A 243 9.63 7.13 -12.02
N PHE A 244 9.68 5.86 -11.65
CA PHE A 244 10.59 4.89 -12.23
C PHE A 244 10.34 4.67 -13.73
N GLU A 245 9.08 4.49 -14.13
CA GLU A 245 8.69 4.36 -15.53
C GLU A 245 9.16 5.60 -16.33
N ILE A 246 9.00 6.81 -15.80
CA ILE A 246 9.46 8.06 -16.43
C ILE A 246 10.98 8.08 -16.60
N GLU A 247 11.77 7.69 -15.60
CA GLU A 247 13.24 7.66 -15.67
C GLU A 247 13.76 6.72 -16.77
N SER A 248 12.99 5.68 -17.09
CA SER A 248 13.33 4.72 -18.14
C SER A 248 13.00 5.21 -19.57
N LEU A 249 12.26 6.31 -19.71
CA LEU A 249 11.79 6.81 -21.01
C LEU A 249 12.76 7.81 -21.67
N PRO A 250 12.84 7.84 -23.01
CA PRO A 250 13.45 8.94 -23.74
C PRO A 250 12.76 10.27 -23.41
N LYS A 251 13.54 11.37 -23.33
CA LYS A 251 13.06 12.71 -22.90
C LYS A 251 11.85 13.28 -23.66
N THR A 252 11.55 12.77 -24.84
CA THR A 252 10.44 13.22 -25.70
C THR A 252 9.32 12.19 -25.84
N HIS A 253 9.36 11.09 -25.08
CA HIS A 253 8.40 10.01 -25.22
C HIS A 253 6.99 10.45 -24.79
N LYS A 254 5.97 10.15 -25.59
CA LYS A 254 4.56 10.54 -25.33
C LYS A 254 4.05 10.04 -23.97
N CYS A 255 4.61 8.94 -23.46
CA CYS A 255 4.28 8.43 -22.14
C CYS A 255 4.74 9.31 -20.97
N MET A 256 5.78 10.15 -21.13
CA MET A 256 6.19 11.04 -20.05
C MET A 256 5.04 11.97 -19.65
N ARG A 257 4.35 12.59 -20.61
CA ARG A 257 3.21 13.47 -20.32
C ARG A 257 2.02 12.71 -19.73
N PHE A 258 1.79 11.47 -20.18
CA PHE A 258 0.75 10.61 -19.65
C PHE A 258 0.99 10.28 -18.17
N TYR A 259 2.20 9.85 -17.85
CA TYR A 259 2.60 9.48 -16.50
C TYR A 259 2.69 10.67 -15.54
N LEU A 260 3.23 11.81 -15.99
CA LEU A 260 3.20 13.04 -15.20
C LEU A 260 1.77 13.47 -14.86
N LYS A 261 0.81 13.25 -15.77
CA LYS A 261 -0.61 13.50 -15.49
C LYS A 261 -1.14 12.55 -14.42
N GLN A 262 -0.80 11.25 -14.48
CA GLN A 262 -1.21 10.29 -13.45
C GLN A 262 -0.66 10.68 -12.07
N VAL A 263 0.63 11.03 -11.96
CA VAL A 263 1.26 11.49 -10.70
C VAL A 263 0.51 12.69 -10.13
N LEU A 264 0.25 13.72 -10.94
CA LEU A 264 -0.49 14.90 -10.49
C LEU A 264 -1.90 14.57 -10.00
N ILE A 265 -2.59 13.61 -10.64
CA ILE A 265 -3.94 13.20 -10.23
C ILE A 265 -3.90 12.42 -8.92
N LEU A 266 -2.94 11.50 -8.76
CA LEU A 266 -2.74 10.71 -7.55
C LEU A 266 -2.39 11.63 -6.37
N GLU A 267 -1.35 12.47 -6.49
CA GLU A 267 -0.93 13.38 -5.42
C GLU A 267 -2.03 14.36 -4.99
N ARG A 268 -2.86 14.84 -5.93
CA ARG A 268 -4.01 15.71 -5.61
C ARG A 268 -5.19 14.98 -4.96
N SER A 269 -5.17 13.65 -4.96
CA SER A 269 -6.29 12.84 -4.47
C SER A 269 -6.09 12.33 -3.04
N TYR A 270 -4.93 12.54 -2.43
CA TYR A 270 -4.65 12.14 -1.05
C TYR A 270 -5.65 12.70 -0.02
N THR A 271 -6.21 13.89 -0.24
CA THR A 271 -7.18 14.50 0.67
C THR A 271 -8.64 14.25 0.28
N LYS A 272 -8.89 13.45 -0.76
CA LYS A 272 -10.26 13.08 -1.17
C LYS A 272 -10.85 11.98 -0.28
N LYS A 273 -12.13 11.70 -0.49
CA LYS A 273 -12.85 10.59 0.13
C LYS A 273 -12.28 9.24 -0.32
N ASN A 274 -12.39 8.21 0.52
CA ASN A 274 -11.90 6.86 0.23
C ASN A 274 -12.46 6.30 -1.10
N VAL A 275 -13.76 6.46 -1.34
CA VAL A 275 -14.38 6.01 -2.61
C VAL A 275 -13.74 6.69 -3.83
N ALA A 276 -13.49 8.00 -3.75
CA ALA A 276 -12.86 8.73 -4.84
C ALA A 276 -11.38 8.36 -5.00
N LYS A 277 -10.68 8.00 -3.90
CA LYS A 277 -9.31 7.48 -3.96
C LYS A 277 -9.26 6.13 -4.66
N GLU A 278 -10.18 5.21 -4.36
CA GLU A 278 -10.30 3.91 -5.03
C GLU A 278 -10.50 4.07 -6.54
N GLU A 279 -11.41 4.95 -6.95
CA GLU A 279 -11.66 5.24 -8.37
C GLU A 279 -10.42 5.83 -9.04
N VAL A 280 -9.81 6.84 -8.42
CA VAL A 280 -8.58 7.47 -8.92
C VAL A 280 -7.45 6.46 -9.05
N LEU A 281 -7.23 5.62 -8.03
CA LEU A 281 -6.21 4.58 -8.06
C LEU A 281 -6.46 3.66 -9.25
N LYS A 282 -7.68 3.11 -9.38
CA LYS A 282 -8.06 2.21 -10.48
C LYS A 282 -7.84 2.84 -11.86
N GLU A 283 -8.23 4.09 -12.05
CA GLU A 283 -8.06 4.81 -13.32
C GLU A 283 -6.59 5.13 -13.65
N ASN A 284 -5.74 5.27 -12.64
CA ASN A 284 -4.33 5.67 -12.78
C ASN A 284 -3.35 4.50 -12.55
N SER A 285 -3.86 3.28 -12.36
CA SER A 285 -3.09 2.03 -12.41
C SER A 285 -2.89 1.49 -13.83
N ILE A 286 -3.46 2.14 -14.86
CA ILE A 286 -3.32 1.68 -16.24
C ILE A 286 -1.94 2.06 -16.83
N PRO A 287 -1.30 1.17 -17.59
CA PRO A 287 -0.03 1.46 -18.26
C PRO A 287 -0.24 2.43 -19.44
N CYS A 288 0.82 3.12 -19.84
CA CYS A 288 0.77 4.04 -20.96
C CYS A 288 0.46 3.31 -22.28
N PRO A 289 -0.55 3.76 -23.07
CA PRO A 289 -0.92 3.13 -24.33
C PRO A 289 0.10 3.35 -25.46
N PHE A 290 1.05 4.28 -25.29
CA PHE A 290 2.04 4.62 -26.32
C PHE A 290 3.35 3.82 -26.22
N LEU A 291 3.50 2.94 -25.22
CA LEU A 291 4.68 2.10 -25.04
C LEU A 291 4.94 1.15 -26.23
N SER A 292 3.91 0.80 -27.01
CA SER A 292 4.01 -0.08 -28.18
C SER A 292 4.13 0.63 -29.54
N ASN A 293 3.98 1.97 -29.57
CA ASN A 293 3.85 2.74 -30.82
C ASN A 293 5.05 3.65 -31.17
N SER A 294 6.14 3.59 -30.40
CA SER A 294 7.33 4.43 -30.60
C SER A 294 8.18 4.06 -31.83
N ASN A 295 7.82 3.04 -32.61
CA ASN A 295 8.58 2.62 -33.79
C ASN A 295 8.15 3.26 -35.13
N ASN A 296 7.13 4.14 -35.15
CA ASN A 296 6.51 4.57 -36.43
C ASN A 296 6.45 6.09 -36.69
N GLN A 297 7.15 6.96 -35.94
CA GLN A 297 6.99 8.42 -36.15
C GLN A 297 8.26 9.29 -36.27
N ASP A 298 9.44 8.72 -36.53
CA ASP A 298 10.65 9.54 -36.79
C ASP A 298 11.16 9.48 -38.25
N GLN A 299 10.27 9.23 -39.22
CA GLN A 299 10.55 9.44 -40.64
C GLN A 299 9.32 10.01 -41.33
N ASN A 300 9.13 11.33 -41.25
CA ASN A 300 8.58 12.20 -42.31
C ASN A 300 8.21 13.57 -41.74
N SER A 301 9.19 14.45 -41.57
CA SER A 301 8.97 15.88 -41.81
C SER A 301 10.30 16.61 -42.04
N GLU A 302 11.07 16.19 -43.03
CA GLU A 302 11.99 17.10 -43.71
C GLU A 302 11.77 16.95 -45.21
N ASN A 303 11.64 18.12 -45.86
CA ASN A 303 11.54 18.38 -47.30
C ASN A 303 10.13 18.39 -47.91
N ASN A 304 9.51 19.59 -47.92
CA ASN A 304 9.41 20.30 -49.20
C ASN A 304 9.24 21.83 -49.05
N HIS A 305 9.96 22.52 -49.91
CA HIS A 305 10.21 23.96 -49.99
C HIS A 305 9.01 24.83 -50.43
N ASN A 306 9.06 26.08 -49.94
CA ASN A 306 8.76 27.36 -50.60
C ASN A 306 7.54 27.51 -51.52
N ALA A 307 6.61 28.38 -51.09
CA ALA A 307 6.02 29.38 -51.97
C ALA A 307 5.71 30.69 -51.20
N THR A 308 6.23 31.75 -51.80
CA THR A 308 6.20 33.20 -51.56
C THR A 308 4.86 33.83 -51.14
N ALA A 309 4.98 34.79 -50.21
CA ALA A 309 4.29 36.09 -50.06
C ALA A 309 2.85 36.32 -50.58
N THR A 310 1.99 36.94 -49.75
CA THR A 310 1.40 38.30 -49.98
C THR A 310 0.52 38.75 -48.79
N LEU A 311 0.66 40.02 -48.40
CA LEU A 311 -0.19 40.78 -47.47
C LEU A 311 -1.68 40.76 -47.84
N ARG A 312 -2.59 40.75 -46.84
CA ARG A 312 -3.56 41.85 -46.56
C ARG A 312 -4.53 41.55 -45.41
N ARG A 313 -4.84 42.65 -44.69
CA ARG A 313 -5.89 42.89 -43.68
C ARG A 313 -7.28 42.38 -44.10
N PHE A 314 -8.13 42.03 -43.13
CA PHE A 314 -9.42 42.65 -42.74
C PHE A 314 -9.94 41.93 -41.45
N ARG A 315 -10.18 42.63 -40.32
CA ARG A 315 -11.50 42.94 -39.67
C ARG A 315 -12.56 41.83 -39.84
N LEU A 316 -13.29 41.41 -38.81
CA LEU A 316 -13.88 42.15 -37.68
C LEU A 316 -13.43 41.66 -36.30
#